data_AF-G5A0Z0-F1
#
_entry.id   AF-G5A0Z0-F1
#
_cell.length_a   1.000
_cell.length_b   1.000
_cell.length_c   1.000
_cell.angle_alpha   90.00
_cell.angle_beta   90.00
_cell.angle_gamma   90.00
#
_symmetry.space_group_name_H-M   'P 1'
#
loop_
_entity.id
_entity.type
_entity.pdbx_description
1 polymer ?
#
loop_
_entity_poly.entity_id
_entity_poly.type
_entity_poly.pdbx_seq_one_letter_code
_entity_poly.pdbx_strand_id
1 'polypeptide(L)'
;LLVRAYKRVLEFVIRGVSSKRYAAVSMDGWSNSRRQSMINVTLLIPGMPAILWATKCTGDAVKTGEFIANFVVVEIDDIETQ
;
A
#
# COMPACT_ATOMS: atom_id res chain seq x y z
N LEU A 1 -18.36 -11.29 -10.62
CA LEU A 1 -18.70 -10.72 -9.30
C LEU A 1 -17.51 -10.01 -8.65
N LEU A 2 -16.35 -10.65 -8.51
CA LEU A 2 -15.14 -10.04 -7.92
C LEU A 2 -14.72 -8.70 -8.55
N VAL A 3 -14.62 -8.61 -9.88
CA VAL A 3 -14.18 -7.38 -10.57
C VAL A 3 -15.11 -6.19 -10.27
N ARG A 4 -16.42 -6.41 -10.19
CA ARG A 4 -17.38 -5.34 -9.87
C ARG A 4 -17.33 -4.95 -8.39
N ALA A 5 -17.07 -5.89 -7.49
CA ALA A 5 -16.85 -5.58 -6.08
C ALA A 5 -15.56 -4.77 -5.90
N TYR A 6 -14.48 -5.21 -6.54
CA TYR A 6 -13.19 -4.52 -6.58
C TYR A 6 -13.34 -3.06 -7.06
N LYS A 7 -13.96 -2.83 -8.22
CA LYS A 7 -14.15 -1.47 -8.74
C LYS A 7 -14.92 -0.56 -7.79
N ARG A 8 -15.98 -1.06 -7.17
CA ARG A 8 -16.77 -0.28 -6.19
C ARG A 8 -15.97 0.09 -4.95
N VAL A 9 -15.17 -0.85 -4.43
CA VAL A 9 -14.29 -0.57 -3.29
C VAL A 9 -13.22 0.42 -3.70
N LEU A 10 -12.59 0.25 -4.86
CA LEU A 10 -11.56 1.17 -5.37
C LEU A 10 -12.11 2.59 -5.54
N GLU A 11 -13.28 2.76 -6.16
CA GLU A 11 -13.92 4.08 -6.30
C GLU A 11 -14.25 4.73 -4.94
N PHE A 12 -14.71 3.93 -3.97
CA PHE A 12 -14.93 4.40 -2.60
C PHE A 12 -13.62 4.85 -1.94
N VAL A 13 -12.53 4.08 -2.13
CA VAL A 13 -11.21 4.39 -1.59
C VAL A 13 -10.65 5.67 -2.21
N ILE A 14 -10.62 5.79 -3.54
CA ILE A 14 -10.10 6.97 -4.24
C ILE A 14 -10.85 8.23 -3.78
N ARG A 15 -12.19 8.20 -3.77
CA ARG A 15 -12.99 9.34 -3.25
C ARG A 15 -12.68 9.66 -1.79
N GLY A 16 -12.45 8.63 -0.98
CA GLY A 16 -12.04 8.76 0.40
C GLY A 16 -10.69 9.44 0.57
N VAL A 17 -9.69 9.04 -0.23
CA VAL A 17 -8.36 9.65 -0.27
C VAL A 17 -8.44 11.10 -0.71
N SER A 18 -9.06 11.37 -1.86
CA SER A 18 -9.11 12.73 -2.44
C SER A 18 -9.92 13.73 -1.61
N SER A 19 -10.85 13.26 -0.77
CA SER A 19 -11.71 14.13 0.05
C SER A 19 -11.13 14.47 1.44
N LYS A 20 -10.05 13.81 1.86
CA LYS A 20 -9.49 13.95 3.21
C LYS A 20 -8.14 14.66 3.16
N ARG A 21 -7.91 15.56 4.11
CA ARG A 21 -6.67 16.32 4.21
C ARG A 21 -5.47 15.48 4.65
N TYR A 22 -5.73 14.35 5.31
CA TYR A 22 -4.70 13.52 5.91
C TYR A 22 -5.02 12.05 5.68
N ALA A 23 -3.98 11.29 5.34
CA ALA A 23 -3.97 9.84 5.32
C ALA A 23 -2.69 9.36 6.03
N ALA A 24 -2.75 8.15 6.58
CA ALA A 24 -1.58 7.46 7.10
C ALA A 24 -1.31 6.22 6.26
N VAL A 25 -0.04 5.99 5.93
CA VAL A 25 0.42 4.79 5.25
C VAL A 25 1.25 3.98 6.23
N SER A 26 0.86 2.74 6.44
CA SER A 26 1.61 1.76 7.24
C SER A 26 2.27 0.77 6.30
N MET A 27 3.58 0.56 6.48
CA MET A 27 4.34 -0.43 5.73
C MET A 27 4.85 -1.50 6.69
N ASP A 28 4.34 -2.71 6.53
CA ASP A 28 4.71 -3.85 7.36
C ASP A 28 5.53 -4.85 6.55
N GLY A 29 6.76 -5.10 7.01
CA GLY A 29 7.73 -5.97 6.35
C GLY A 29 7.78 -7.34 7.02
N TRP A 30 7.60 -8.39 6.24
CA TRP A 30 7.78 -9.77 6.68
C TRP A 30 8.89 -10.46 5.90
N SER A 31 9.65 -11.33 6.58
CA SER A 31 10.64 -12.19 5.93
C SER A 31 10.68 -13.58 6.57
N ASN A 32 11.14 -14.58 5.82
CA ASN A 32 11.31 -15.94 6.33
C ASN A 32 12.71 -16.50 6.10
N SER A 33 12.98 -17.67 6.70
CA SER A 33 14.24 -18.40 6.58
C SER A 33 14.56 -18.87 5.16
N ARG A 34 13.59 -18.84 4.24
CA ARG A 34 13.76 -19.17 2.81
C ARG A 34 14.11 -17.94 1.95
N ARG A 35 14.51 -16.83 2.58
CA ARG A 35 14.83 -15.54 1.92
C ARG A 35 13.66 -14.96 1.13
N GLN A 36 12.43 -15.37 1.43
CA GLN A 36 11.26 -14.70 0.93
C GLN A 36 10.97 -13.51 1.82
N SER A 37 10.59 -12.42 1.20
CA SER A 37 10.26 -11.19 1.87
C SER A 37 9.11 -10.50 1.14
N MET A 38 8.29 -9.82 1.93
CA MET A 38 7.16 -9.07 1.44
C MET A 38 6.98 -7.80 2.26
N ILE A 39 6.44 -6.77 1.62
CA ILE A 39 6.00 -5.55 2.27
C ILE A 39 4.51 -5.37 1.97
N ASN A 40 3.72 -5.23 3.04
CA ASN A 40 2.32 -4.86 2.97
C ASN A 40 2.19 -3.35 3.14
N VAL A 41 1.53 -2.70 2.20
CA VAL A 41 1.20 -1.28 2.24
C VAL A 41 -0.26 -1.16 2.63
N THR A 42 -0.52 -0.61 3.81
CA THR A 42 -1.87 -0.41 4.34
C THR A 42 -2.17 1.08 4.41
N LEU A 43 -3.27 1.49 3.79
CA LEU A 43 -3.77 2.86 3.80
C LEU A 43 -4.82 3.02 4.89
N LEU A 44 -4.63 4.05 5.72
CA LEU A 44 -5.48 4.39 6.86
C LEU A 44 -6.00 5.81 6.66
N ILE A 45 -7.33 5.93 6.51
CA ILE A 45 -8.00 7.20 6.29
C ILE A 45 -9.07 7.37 7.38
N PRO A 46 -9.11 8.51 8.10
CA PRO A 46 -10.11 8.72 9.14
C PRO A 46 -11.54 8.56 8.63
N GLY A 47 -12.30 7.68 9.29
CA GLY A 47 -13.69 7.36 8.94
C GLY A 47 -13.85 6.29 7.86
N MET A 48 -12.79 5.59 7.48
CA MET A 48 -12.81 4.47 6.55
C MET A 48 -12.17 3.22 7.16
N PRO A 49 -12.56 2.02 6.71
CA PRO A 49 -11.82 0.80 7.03
C PRO A 49 -10.37 0.89 6.57
N ALA A 50 -9.46 0.19 7.26
CA ALA A 50 -8.09 0.00 6.79
C ALA A 50 -8.10 -0.76 5.45
N ILE A 51 -7.33 -0.26 4.50
CA ILE A 51 -7.26 -0.83 3.14
C ILE A 51 -5.87 -1.40 2.91
N LEU A 52 -5.80 -2.70 2.59
CA LEU A 52 -4.59 -3.27 2.02
C LEU A 52 -4.44 -2.73 0.60
N TRP A 53 -3.58 -1.73 0.41
CA TRP A 53 -3.36 -1.07 -0.87
C TRP A 53 -2.55 -1.98 -1.80
N ALA A 54 -1.41 -2.46 -1.30
CA ALA A 54 -0.51 -3.30 -2.06
C ALA A 54 0.20 -4.32 -1.17
N THR A 55 0.54 -5.45 -1.77
CA THR A 55 1.49 -6.41 -1.21
C THR A 55 2.57 -6.63 -2.25
N LYS A 56 3.82 -6.37 -1.89
CA LYS A 56 4.96 -6.43 -2.82
C LYS A 56 5.94 -7.47 -2.31
N CYS A 57 6.24 -8.46 -3.15
CA CYS A 57 7.29 -9.45 -2.90
C CYS A 57 8.63 -8.82 -3.28
N THR A 58 9.56 -8.79 -2.34
CA THR A 58 10.76 -7.94 -2.45
C THR A 58 12.07 -8.72 -2.43
N GLY A 59 12.00 -10.05 -2.26
CA GLY A 59 13.14 -10.98 -2.39
C GLY A 59 14.38 -10.55 -1.59
N ASP A 60 15.57 -10.73 -2.17
CA ASP A 60 16.83 -10.36 -1.53
C ASP A 60 17.11 -8.84 -1.51
N ALA A 61 16.33 -8.02 -2.24
CA ALA A 61 16.55 -6.58 -2.43
C ALA A 61 16.13 -5.70 -1.23
N VAL A 62 15.39 -6.24 -0.26
CA VAL A 62 14.80 -5.51 0.90
C VAL A 62 15.81 -4.86 1.83
N LYS A 63 17.08 -5.25 1.74
CA LYS A 63 18.03 -5.03 2.84
C LYS A 63 18.72 -3.67 2.83
N THR A 64 18.43 -2.80 1.87
CA THR A 64 19.03 -1.46 1.82
C THR A 64 18.01 -0.37 2.17
N GLY A 65 18.47 0.66 2.89
CA GLY A 65 17.64 1.83 3.18
C GLY A 65 17.20 2.57 1.90
N GLU A 66 18.05 2.55 0.87
CA GLU A 66 17.77 3.14 -0.45
C GLU A 66 16.60 2.44 -1.15
N PHE A 67 16.54 1.10 -1.09
CA PHE A 67 15.42 0.36 -1.65
C PHE A 67 14.11 0.74 -0.95
N ILE A 68 14.11 0.80 0.38
CA ILE A 68 12.93 1.20 1.16
C ILE A 68 12.53 2.64 0.87
N ALA A 69 13.48 3.58 0.78
CA ALA A 69 13.18 4.97 0.44
C ALA A 69 12.53 5.10 -0.94
N ASN A 70 13.08 4.44 -1.94
CA ASN A 70 12.51 4.43 -3.29
C ASN A 70 11.13 3.75 -3.32
N PHE A 71 10.96 2.65 -2.58
CA PHE A 71 9.68 1.96 -2.45
C PHE A 71 8.62 2.89 -1.83
N VAL A 72 8.95 3.61 -0.76
CA VAL A 72 8.03 4.56 -0.12
C VAL A 72 7.56 5.63 -1.11
N VAL A 73 8.49 6.23 -1.87
CA VAL A 73 8.15 7.27 -2.85
C VAL A 73 7.22 6.72 -3.93
N VAL A 74 7.55 5.56 -4.52
CA VAL A 74 6.73 4.95 -5.58
C VAL A 74 5.31 4.64 -5.12
N GLU A 75 5.13 4.10 -3.91
CA GLU A 75 3.80 3.75 -3.42
C GLU A 75 2.99 4.98 -3.00
N ILE A 76 3.63 6.05 -2.52
CA ILE A 76 2.95 7.33 -2.27
C ILE A 76 2.49 7.96 -3.59
N ASP A 77 3.37 8.02 -4.59
CA ASP A 77 3.05 8.56 -5.91
C ASP A 77 1.89 7.78 -6.58
N ASP A 78 1.87 6.45 -6.46
CA ASP A 78 0.75 5.63 -6.94
C ASP A 78 -0.56 5.95 -6.20
N ILE A 79 -0.53 6.16 -4.88
CA ILE A 79 -1.73 6.56 -4.12
C ILE A 79 -2.23 7.95 -4.55
N GLU A 80 -1.33 8.89 -4.83
CA GLU A 80 -1.68 10.28 -5.19
C GLU A 80 -2.16 10.42 -6.64
N THR A 81 -1.78 9.52 -7.54
CA THR A 81 -2.06 9.63 -8.99
C THR A 81 -3.30 8.85 -9.46
N GLN A 82 -3.98 8.12 -8.57
CA GLN A 82 -5.21 7.35 -8.84
C GLN A 82 -6.48 8.20 -8.63
#